data_AF-A0A091V7C2-F1
#
_entry.id   AF-A0A091V7C2-F1
#
_cell.length_a   1.000
_cell.length_b   1.000
_cell.length_c   1.000
_cell.angle_alpha   90.00
_cell.angle_beta   90.00
_cell.angle_gamma   90.00
#
_symmetry.space_group_name_H-M   'P 1'
#
loop_
_entity.id
_entity.type
_entity.pdbx_description
1 polymer ?
#
loop_
_entity_poly.entity_id
_entity_poly.type
_entity_poly.pdbx_seq_one_letter_code
_entity_poly.pdbx_strand_id
1 'polypeptide(L)'
;MWTVVGEALSGSGRMFLEPLQSVGESLKWEKQKEVEWLGSGQETESVSTWSPNFWRKDLEEKLIQYMMAQIPPFGSSSNTDDTALKQHLSQLEMTFLPSLEHRSDFFKEAGLLVTYARCCQASLSSHLSTLTDRSNFSFSQCLLVYEWGLKMYKSGSETCLRPRQTPQPSLSLGVQCLVWIILKTEEKLLAVAR
;
A
#
# COMPACT_ATOMS: atom_id res chain seq x y z
N MET A 1 -2.32 21.20 -7.30
CA MET A 1 -2.81 20.17 -6.35
C MET A 1 -1.72 19.14 -6.04
N TRP A 2 -1.23 18.37 -7.01
CA TRP A 2 -0.30 17.26 -6.75
C TRP A 2 1.10 17.64 -6.22
N THR A 3 1.60 18.83 -6.54
CA THR A 3 2.84 19.36 -5.93
C THR A 3 2.72 19.44 -4.40
N VAL A 4 1.57 19.88 -3.91
CA VAL A 4 1.33 20.04 -2.47
C VAL A 4 1.18 18.69 -1.77
N VAL A 5 0.63 17.68 -2.46
CA VAL A 5 0.65 16.28 -1.97
C VAL A 5 2.09 15.76 -1.90
N GLY A 6 2.93 16.06 -2.91
CA GLY A 6 4.35 15.71 -2.89
C GLY A 6 5.11 16.35 -1.73
N GLU A 7 4.83 17.62 -1.43
CA GLU A 7 5.41 18.34 -0.29
C GLU A 7 4.90 17.81 1.06
N ALA A 8 3.61 17.47 1.16
CA ALA A 8 3.03 16.81 2.32
C ALA A 8 3.70 15.45 2.60
N LEU A 9 4.12 14.77 1.55
CA LEU A 9 4.83 13.49 1.64
C LEU A 9 6.32 13.67 1.96
N SER A 10 6.98 14.72 1.50
CA SER A 10 8.41 14.96 1.78
C SER A 10 8.68 15.72 3.09
N GLY A 11 7.70 16.44 3.62
CA GLY A 11 7.84 17.27 4.82
C GLY A 11 7.82 16.50 6.15
N SER A 12 8.43 17.11 7.19
CA SER A 12 8.57 16.56 8.54
C SER A 12 7.63 17.18 9.58
N GLY A 13 6.51 17.80 9.17
CA GLY A 13 5.64 18.52 10.11
C GLY A 13 4.18 18.65 9.70
N ARG A 14 3.35 19.09 10.67
CA ARG A 14 1.90 19.35 10.53
C ARG A 14 1.55 20.43 9.48
N MET A 15 2.54 21.06 8.84
CA MET A 15 2.38 22.15 7.88
C MET A 15 1.61 21.78 6.60
N PHE A 16 1.28 20.50 6.38
CA PHE A 16 0.65 20.04 5.14
C PHE A 16 -0.72 19.36 5.34
N LEU A 17 -1.32 19.46 6.54
CA LEU A 17 -2.61 18.81 6.82
C LEU A 17 -3.75 19.43 5.99
N GLU A 18 -3.83 20.76 6.00
CA GLU A 18 -4.89 21.52 5.33
C GLU A 18 -4.94 21.23 3.82
N PRO A 19 -3.81 21.19 3.09
CA PRO A 19 -3.82 20.73 1.70
C PRO A 19 -4.32 19.30 1.49
N LEU A 20 -3.95 18.35 2.35
CA LEU A 20 -4.43 16.98 2.24
C LEU A 20 -5.92 16.86 2.57
N GLN A 21 -6.42 17.66 3.51
CA GLN A 21 -7.86 17.75 3.79
C GLN A 21 -8.62 18.26 2.56
N SER A 22 -8.11 19.30 1.88
CA SER A 22 -8.70 19.79 0.63
C SER A 22 -8.73 18.71 -0.47
N VAL A 23 -7.68 17.88 -0.58
CA VAL A 23 -7.67 16.72 -1.48
C VAL A 23 -8.72 15.69 -1.05
N GLY A 24 -8.82 15.38 0.25
CA GLY A 24 -9.82 14.47 0.79
C GLY A 24 -11.26 14.92 0.54
N GLU A 25 -11.55 16.20 0.70
CA GLU A 25 -12.84 16.81 0.38
C GLU A 25 -13.14 16.77 -1.12
N SER A 26 -12.14 17.06 -1.95
CA SER A 26 -12.26 16.96 -3.40
C SER A 26 -12.61 15.54 -3.86
N LEU A 27 -11.98 14.51 -3.27
CA LEU A 27 -12.30 13.11 -3.57
C LEU A 27 -13.68 12.69 -3.06
N LYS A 28 -14.14 13.24 -1.94
CA LYS A 28 -15.51 13.01 -1.45
C LYS A 28 -16.53 13.63 -2.40
N TRP A 29 -16.30 14.87 -2.83
CA TRP A 29 -17.13 15.56 -3.81
C TRP A 29 -17.17 14.82 -5.14
N GLU A 30 -16.01 14.36 -5.63
CA GLU A 30 -15.90 13.57 -6.86
C GLU A 30 -16.70 12.25 -6.75
N LYS A 31 -16.55 11.53 -5.64
CA LYS A 31 -17.33 10.29 -5.39
C LYS A 31 -18.83 10.56 -5.35
N GLN A 32 -19.26 11.66 -4.76
CA GLN A 32 -20.66 12.04 -4.75
C GLN A 32 -21.16 12.33 -6.18
N LYS A 33 -20.38 13.05 -6.99
CA LYS A 33 -20.71 13.32 -8.39
C LYS A 33 -20.74 12.06 -9.25
N GLU A 34 -19.85 11.11 -9.01
CA GLU A 34 -19.87 9.79 -9.64
C GLU A 34 -21.17 9.05 -9.34
N VAL A 35 -21.64 9.05 -8.08
CA VAL A 35 -22.91 8.42 -7.69
C VAL A 35 -24.11 9.15 -8.29
N GLU A 36 -24.11 10.49 -8.28
CA GLU A 36 -25.17 11.30 -8.91
C GLU A 36 -25.27 11.00 -10.43
N TRP A 37 -24.13 10.91 -11.11
CA TRP A 37 -24.06 10.60 -12.55
C TRP A 37 -24.47 9.16 -12.87
N LEU A 38 -24.04 8.18 -12.06
CA LEU A 38 -24.42 6.77 -12.24
C LEU A 38 -25.89 6.51 -11.86
N GLY A 39 -26.45 7.31 -10.94
CA GLY A 39 -27.84 7.22 -10.49
C GLY A 39 -28.85 7.89 -11.42
N SER A 40 -28.41 8.83 -12.28
CA SER A 40 -29.27 9.53 -13.25
C SER A 40 -29.50 8.71 -14.53
N GLY A 41 -29.93 7.46 -14.38
CA GLY A 41 -30.10 6.48 -15.47
C GLY A 41 -31.20 6.77 -16.50
N GLN A 42 -31.61 8.02 -16.72
CA GLN A 42 -32.60 8.34 -17.76
C GLN A 42 -32.45 9.77 -18.32
N GLU A 43 -32.20 9.81 -19.63
CA GLU A 43 -32.63 10.82 -20.61
C GLU A 43 -32.46 12.30 -20.22
N THR A 44 -31.39 12.92 -20.71
CA THR A 44 -31.54 14.14 -21.53
C THR A 44 -30.33 14.29 -22.44
N GLU A 45 -30.58 14.45 -23.73
CA GLU A 45 -29.60 14.96 -24.69
C GLU A 45 -29.04 16.29 -24.18
N SER A 46 -27.75 16.36 -23.84
CA SER A 46 -26.93 17.51 -24.20
C SER A 46 -25.44 17.19 -24.04
N VAL A 47 -24.69 17.76 -24.97
CA VAL A 47 -23.25 17.68 -25.19
C VAL A 47 -22.48 18.15 -23.95
N SER A 48 -22.24 17.25 -23.01
CA SER A 48 -21.23 17.45 -21.99
C SER A 48 -20.08 16.48 -22.25
N THR A 49 -19.01 16.99 -22.85
CA THR A 49 -17.70 16.33 -22.92
C THR A 49 -17.02 16.21 -21.55
N TRP A 50 -17.71 16.61 -20.47
CA TRP A 50 -17.22 16.52 -19.12
C TRP A 50 -17.29 15.06 -18.65
N SER A 51 -16.18 14.34 -18.84
CA SER A 51 -15.90 13.13 -18.08
C SER A 51 -15.35 13.53 -16.72
N PRO A 52 -15.80 12.92 -15.60
CA PRO A 52 -15.09 13.04 -14.34
C PRO A 52 -13.64 12.61 -14.57
N ASN A 53 -12.69 13.51 -14.29
CA ASN A 53 -11.28 13.16 -14.31
C ASN A 53 -10.94 12.60 -12.94
N PHE A 54 -10.74 11.27 -12.84
CA PHE A 54 -10.62 10.55 -11.57
C PHE A 54 -9.35 10.91 -10.79
N TRP A 55 -9.42 11.97 -10.00
CA TRP A 55 -8.30 12.47 -9.18
C TRP A 55 -7.80 11.42 -8.18
N ARG A 56 -8.63 10.42 -7.87
CA ARG A 56 -8.23 9.26 -7.06
C ARG A 56 -7.05 8.51 -7.66
N LYS A 57 -7.03 8.27 -8.99
CA LYS A 57 -5.96 7.48 -9.64
C LYS A 57 -4.64 8.23 -9.59
N ASP A 58 -4.67 9.53 -9.88
CA ASP A 58 -3.50 10.40 -9.80
C ASP A 58 -2.91 10.45 -8.38
N LEU A 59 -3.78 10.54 -7.36
CA LEU A 59 -3.35 10.46 -5.96
C LEU A 59 -2.71 9.10 -5.65
N GLU A 60 -3.36 8.01 -6.06
CA GLU A 60 -2.85 6.66 -5.83
C GLU A 60 -1.47 6.47 -6.48
N GLU A 61 -1.28 6.95 -7.71
CA GLU A 61 0.01 6.90 -8.40
C GLU A 61 1.09 7.68 -7.64
N LYS A 62 0.79 8.90 -7.18
CA LYS A 62 1.74 9.72 -6.42
C LYS A 62 2.11 9.09 -5.09
N LEU A 63 1.14 8.53 -4.38
CA LEU A 63 1.38 7.82 -3.13
C LEU A 63 2.25 6.58 -3.35
N ILE A 64 1.96 5.80 -4.40
CA ILE A 64 2.76 4.63 -4.76
C ILE A 64 4.20 5.04 -5.09
N GLN A 65 4.40 6.04 -5.95
CA GLN A 65 5.73 6.57 -6.30
C GLN A 65 6.52 6.99 -5.05
N TYR A 66 5.87 7.74 -4.16
CA TYR A 66 6.47 8.18 -2.91
C TYR A 66 6.88 6.99 -2.04
N MET A 67 5.96 6.04 -1.80
CA MET A 67 6.23 4.87 -0.95
C MET A 67 7.34 3.99 -1.53
N MET A 68 7.33 3.73 -2.84
CA MET A 68 8.38 2.98 -3.52
C MET A 68 9.75 3.65 -3.36
N ALA A 69 9.82 4.99 -3.36
CA ALA A 69 11.06 5.71 -3.10
C ALA A 69 11.56 5.61 -1.65
N GLN A 70 10.67 5.31 -0.70
CA GLN A 70 11.03 5.08 0.71
C GLN A 70 11.42 3.63 1.01
N ILE A 71 11.08 2.69 0.14
CA ILE A 71 11.47 1.29 0.31
C ILE A 71 13.00 1.20 0.12
N PRO A 72 13.74 0.67 1.10
CA PRO A 72 15.18 0.44 0.95
C PRO A 72 15.47 -0.35 -0.32
N PRO A 73 16.45 0.07 -1.14
CA PRO A 73 16.82 -0.71 -2.32
C PRO A 73 17.45 -2.02 -1.88
N PHE A 74 17.05 -3.12 -2.53
CA PHE A 74 17.72 -4.40 -2.36
C PHE A 74 19.03 -4.38 -3.16
N GLY A 75 20.14 -4.05 -2.50
CA GLY A 75 21.48 -4.02 -3.10
C GLY A 75 21.98 -5.44 -3.38
N SER A 76 21.80 -5.94 -4.61
CA SER A 76 22.36 -7.24 -4.99
C SER A 76 23.75 -7.07 -5.62
N SER A 77 24.80 -7.50 -4.93
CA SER A 77 25.99 -8.01 -5.62
C SER A 77 25.70 -9.44 -6.10
N SER A 78 26.47 -9.95 -7.07
CA SER A 78 26.18 -11.12 -7.92
C SER A 78 26.16 -12.50 -7.22
N ASN A 79 25.91 -12.55 -5.92
CA ASN A 79 25.61 -13.76 -5.18
C ASN A 79 24.67 -13.36 -4.03
N THR A 80 23.37 -13.56 -4.21
CA THR A 80 22.36 -13.20 -3.21
C THR A 80 22.52 -14.14 -2.01
N ASP A 81 23.24 -13.71 -0.97
CA ASP A 81 23.32 -14.46 0.29
C ASP A 81 21.99 -14.30 1.06
N ASP A 82 21.53 -15.37 1.71
CA ASP A 82 20.35 -15.38 2.60
C ASP A 82 20.46 -14.28 3.67
N THR A 83 21.69 -13.93 4.06
CA THR A 83 22.00 -12.82 4.97
C THR A 83 21.52 -11.47 4.43
N ALA A 84 21.74 -11.18 3.14
CA ALA A 84 21.33 -9.92 2.51
C ALA A 84 19.80 -9.82 2.45
N LEU A 85 19.12 -10.93 2.14
CA LEU A 85 17.66 -10.98 2.16
C LEU A 85 17.10 -10.78 3.57
N LYS A 86 17.66 -11.45 4.58
CA LYS A 86 17.27 -11.26 5.99
C LYS A 86 17.46 -9.83 6.44
N GLN A 87 18.60 -9.21 6.09
CA GLN A 87 18.87 -7.82 6.41
C GLN A 87 17.87 -6.88 5.73
N HIS A 88 17.56 -7.14 4.46
CA HIS A 88 16.56 -6.38 3.71
C HIS A 88 15.16 -6.47 4.33
N LEU A 89 14.71 -7.69 4.66
CA LEU A 89 13.42 -7.92 5.34
C LEU A 89 13.38 -7.27 6.73
N SER A 90 14.50 -7.26 7.45
CA SER A 90 14.65 -6.55 8.73
C SER A 90 14.55 -5.02 8.56
N GLN A 91 15.14 -4.45 7.50
CA GLN A 91 14.98 -3.02 7.19
C GLN A 91 13.54 -2.65 6.83
N LEU A 92 12.82 -3.53 6.12
CA LEU A 92 11.39 -3.32 5.88
C LEU A 92 10.61 -3.30 7.21
N GLU A 93 10.88 -4.26 8.09
CA GLU A 93 10.22 -4.39 9.39
C GLU A 93 10.51 -3.20 10.32
N MET A 94 11.76 -2.76 10.41
CA MET A 94 12.21 -1.78 11.40
C MET A 94 12.14 -0.33 10.92
N THR A 95 12.16 -0.08 9.61
CA THR A 95 12.25 1.29 9.06
C THR A 95 11.03 1.64 8.22
N PHE A 96 10.74 0.82 7.21
CA PHE A 96 9.68 1.13 6.25
C PHE A 96 8.30 1.06 6.91
N LEU A 97 7.96 -0.06 7.55
CA LEU A 97 6.63 -0.23 8.16
C LEU A 97 6.33 0.81 9.27
N PRO A 98 7.25 1.11 10.21
CA PRO A 98 7.00 2.14 11.22
C PRO A 98 6.83 3.54 10.60
N SER A 99 7.53 3.83 9.50
CA SER A 99 7.38 5.12 8.80
C SER A 99 5.98 5.30 8.20
N LEU A 100 5.36 4.19 7.75
CA LEU A 100 3.99 4.20 7.24
C LEU A 100 2.98 4.43 8.37
N GLU A 101 3.18 3.73 9.49
CA GLU A 101 2.29 3.84 10.65
C GLU A 101 2.32 5.25 11.24
N HIS A 102 3.51 5.85 11.36
CA HIS A 102 3.68 7.21 11.87
C HIS A 102 2.87 8.26 11.08
N ARG A 103 2.68 8.03 9.78
CA ARG A 103 1.95 8.94 8.89
C ARG A 103 0.46 8.61 8.79
N SER A 104 0.03 7.45 9.28
CA SER A 104 -1.36 6.98 9.15
C SER A 104 -2.37 7.94 9.79
N ASP A 105 -2.05 8.49 10.96
CA ASP A 105 -2.91 9.44 11.68
C ASP A 105 -3.11 10.74 10.89
N PHE A 106 -2.09 11.19 10.16
CA PHE A 106 -2.17 12.37 9.31
C PHE A 106 -3.10 12.16 8.12
N PHE A 107 -2.99 11.01 7.44
CA PHE A 107 -3.92 10.65 6.36
C PHE A 107 -5.33 10.36 6.85
N LYS A 108 -5.47 9.87 8.09
CA LYS A 108 -6.77 9.71 8.75
C LYS A 108 -7.43 11.05 9.01
N GLU A 109 -6.70 12.03 9.53
CA GLU A 109 -7.20 13.39 9.74
C GLU A 109 -7.56 14.09 8.42
N ALA A 110 -6.85 13.77 7.33
CA ALA A 110 -7.19 14.23 5.98
C ALA A 110 -8.37 13.48 5.32
N GLY A 111 -8.93 12.44 5.94
CA GLY A 111 -9.96 11.61 5.32
C GLY A 111 -9.47 10.72 4.15
N LEU A 112 -8.16 10.50 4.08
CA LEU A 112 -7.46 9.77 3.01
C LEU A 112 -6.90 8.41 3.47
N LEU A 113 -7.15 8.00 4.72
CA LEU A 113 -6.58 6.77 5.31
C LEU A 113 -6.79 5.53 4.44
N VAL A 114 -7.98 5.36 3.84
CA VAL A 114 -8.27 4.18 3.00
C VAL A 114 -7.38 4.16 1.74
N THR A 115 -7.23 5.30 1.07
CA THR A 115 -6.38 5.43 -0.12
C THR A 115 -4.91 5.26 0.25
N TYR A 116 -4.47 5.94 1.32
CA TYR A 116 -3.11 5.82 1.84
C TYR A 116 -2.75 4.37 2.16
N ALA A 117 -3.63 3.68 2.89
CA ALA A 117 -3.48 2.28 3.20
C ALA A 117 -3.37 1.47 1.89
N ARG A 118 -4.32 1.60 0.95
CA ARG A 118 -4.26 0.85 -0.32
C ARG A 118 -2.92 0.99 -1.04
N CYS A 119 -2.38 2.20 -1.12
CA CYS A 119 -1.10 2.47 -1.74
C CYS A 119 0.07 1.82 -0.99
N CYS A 120 0.07 1.84 0.36
CA CYS A 120 1.09 1.17 1.16
C CYS A 120 1.18 -0.33 0.84
N GLN A 121 0.02 -0.98 0.73
CA GLN A 121 -0.08 -2.39 0.35
C GLN A 121 0.37 -2.61 -1.09
N ALA A 122 -0.07 -1.78 -2.03
CA ALA A 122 0.32 -1.93 -3.43
C ALA A 122 1.85 -1.86 -3.59
N SER A 123 2.49 -0.89 -2.94
CA SER A 123 3.95 -0.71 -2.99
C SER A 123 4.71 -1.86 -2.34
N LEU A 124 4.32 -2.28 -1.13
CA LEU A 124 4.98 -3.40 -0.45
C LEU A 124 4.82 -4.72 -1.22
N SER A 125 3.61 -4.99 -1.74
CA SER A 125 3.35 -6.17 -2.57
C SER A 125 4.19 -6.16 -3.84
N SER A 126 4.25 -5.03 -4.53
CA SER A 126 5.02 -4.87 -5.76
C SER A 126 6.52 -5.11 -5.52
N HIS A 127 7.05 -4.52 -4.45
CA HIS A 127 8.45 -4.71 -4.06
C HIS A 127 8.78 -6.18 -3.78
N LEU A 128 7.97 -6.84 -2.95
CA LEU A 128 8.20 -8.24 -2.58
C LEU A 128 8.00 -9.20 -3.77
N SER A 129 7.04 -8.93 -4.66
CA SER A 129 6.92 -9.68 -5.93
C SER A 129 8.21 -9.56 -6.74
N THR A 130 8.71 -8.33 -6.92
CA THR A 130 9.95 -8.06 -7.66
C THR A 130 11.18 -8.76 -7.03
N LEU A 131 11.23 -8.90 -5.70
CA LEU A 131 12.28 -9.67 -5.04
C LEU A 131 12.21 -11.16 -5.41
N THR A 132 11.01 -11.76 -5.35
CA THR A 132 10.82 -13.20 -5.57
C THR A 132 10.75 -13.61 -7.05
N ASP A 133 10.46 -12.68 -7.98
CA ASP A 133 10.34 -12.95 -9.42
C ASP A 133 11.70 -12.98 -10.14
N ARG A 134 12.80 -12.67 -9.46
CA ARG A 134 14.16 -12.79 -10.03
C ARG A 134 14.46 -14.25 -10.33
N SER A 135 14.93 -14.53 -11.55
CA SER A 135 15.23 -15.88 -12.07
C SER A 135 16.21 -16.73 -11.25
N ASN A 136 16.90 -16.13 -10.26
CA ASN A 136 17.90 -16.76 -9.41
C ASN A 136 17.48 -16.82 -7.93
N PHE A 137 16.21 -16.60 -7.61
CA PHE A 137 15.72 -16.67 -6.23
C PHE A 137 15.67 -18.14 -5.78
N SER A 138 16.42 -18.48 -4.74
CA SER A 138 16.55 -19.88 -4.28
C SER A 138 15.33 -20.32 -3.46
N PHE A 139 15.20 -21.64 -3.25
CA PHE A 139 14.19 -22.20 -2.35
C PHE A 139 14.32 -21.66 -0.91
N SER A 140 15.54 -21.53 -0.37
CA SER A 140 15.77 -20.96 0.96
C SER A 140 15.30 -19.51 1.04
N GLN A 141 15.51 -18.74 -0.02
CA GLN A 141 15.07 -17.35 -0.10
C GLN A 141 13.56 -17.23 -0.19
N CYS A 142 12.89 -18.09 -0.97
CA CYS A 142 11.43 -18.19 -0.97
C CYS A 142 10.91 -18.49 0.43
N LEU A 143 11.51 -19.45 1.13
CA LEU A 143 11.10 -19.81 2.48
C LEU A 143 11.27 -18.63 3.46
N LEU A 144 12.36 -17.87 3.36
CA LEU A 144 12.58 -16.68 4.19
C LEU A 144 11.51 -15.59 3.99
N VAL A 145 11.13 -15.32 2.73
CA VAL A 145 10.04 -14.36 2.44
C VAL A 145 8.71 -14.88 2.97
N TYR A 146 8.43 -16.17 2.81
CA TYR A 146 7.22 -16.81 3.32
C TYR A 146 7.13 -16.74 4.86
N GLU A 147 8.21 -17.09 5.57
CA GLU A 147 8.29 -17.02 7.03
C GLU A 147 8.14 -15.59 7.55
N TRP A 148 8.83 -14.63 6.91
CA TRP A 148 8.68 -13.22 7.24
C TRP A 148 7.23 -12.76 7.01
N GLY A 149 6.62 -13.13 5.88
CA GLY A 149 5.24 -12.80 5.56
C GLY A 149 4.25 -13.34 6.59
N LEU A 150 4.42 -14.60 7.00
CA LEU A 150 3.62 -15.24 8.05
C LEU A 150 3.82 -14.59 9.42
N LYS A 151 5.06 -14.24 9.78
CA LYS A 151 5.36 -13.52 11.02
C LYS A 151 4.61 -12.19 11.05
N MET A 152 4.72 -11.41 9.97
CA MET A 152 4.03 -10.12 9.86
C MET A 152 2.51 -10.27 9.87
N TYR A 153 1.96 -11.32 9.25
CA TYR A 153 0.53 -11.61 9.25
C TYR A 153 0.04 -11.90 10.67
N LYS A 154 0.77 -12.73 11.42
CA LYS A 154 0.44 -13.10 12.80
C LYS A 154 0.52 -11.88 13.73
N SER A 155 1.60 -11.12 13.69
CA SER A 155 1.76 -9.90 14.49
C SER A 155 0.73 -8.82 14.17
N GLY A 156 0.32 -8.70 12.89
CA GLY A 156 -0.76 -7.81 12.45
C GLY A 156 -2.15 -8.28 12.89
N SER A 157 -2.34 -9.58 13.10
CA SER A 157 -3.58 -10.14 13.66
C SER A 157 -3.67 -9.94 15.18
N GLU A 158 -2.54 -10.00 15.89
CA GLU A 158 -2.47 -9.82 17.35
C GLU A 158 -2.64 -8.35 17.77
N THR A 159 -2.13 -7.40 16.98
CA THR A 159 -2.40 -5.95 17.20
C THR A 159 -3.87 -5.58 16.96
N CYS A 160 -4.65 -6.46 16.35
CA CYS A 160 -6.11 -6.35 16.20
C CYS A 160 -6.90 -6.96 17.39
N LEU A 161 -6.22 -7.57 18.37
CA LEU A 161 -6.83 -8.14 19.59
C LEU A 161 -6.96 -7.13 20.75
N ARG A 162 -6.84 -5.82 20.50
CA ARG A 162 -7.31 -4.82 21.47
C ARG A 162 -8.84 -4.72 21.35
N PRO A 163 -9.62 -4.84 22.43
CA PRO A 163 -11.07 -4.97 22.34
C PRO A 163 -11.69 -3.66 21.87
N ARG A 164 -11.96 -3.54 20.56
CA ARG A 164 -12.84 -2.51 20.02
C ARG A 164 -14.09 -3.20 19.52
N GLN A 165 -15.15 -3.03 20.29
CA GLN A 165 -16.51 -3.48 20.00
C GLN A 165 -16.95 -2.87 18.66
N THR A 166 -16.86 -3.60 17.56
CA THR A 166 -17.71 -3.50 16.35
C THR A 166 -17.24 -4.55 15.33
N PRO A 167 -18.16 -5.31 14.71
CA PRO A 167 -17.79 -6.29 13.70
C PRO A 167 -17.48 -5.56 12.38
N GLN A 168 -16.22 -5.52 11.99
CA GLN A 168 -15.79 -5.09 10.65
C GLN A 168 -15.27 -6.32 9.90
N PRO A 169 -15.79 -6.66 8.70
CA PRO A 169 -15.42 -7.88 7.98
C PRO A 169 -14.20 -7.69 7.06
N SER A 170 -13.48 -6.57 7.13
CA SER A 170 -12.33 -6.31 6.24
C SER A 170 -11.00 -6.61 6.94
N LEU A 171 -10.31 -7.66 6.48
CA LEU A 171 -8.91 -7.96 6.81
C LEU A 171 -8.07 -6.67 6.71
N SER A 172 -7.19 -6.43 7.69
CA SER A 172 -6.32 -5.26 7.70
C SER A 172 -5.46 -5.20 6.43
N LEU A 173 -5.09 -4.00 6.03
CA LEU A 173 -4.37 -3.74 4.80
C LEU A 173 -3.05 -4.54 4.67
N GLY A 174 -2.24 -4.54 5.74
CA GLY A 174 -1.02 -5.34 5.77
C GLY A 174 -1.34 -6.82 5.59
N VAL A 175 -2.44 -7.30 6.18
CA VAL A 175 -2.86 -8.69 6.12
C VAL A 175 -3.26 -9.12 4.70
N GLN A 176 -4.03 -8.34 3.94
CA GLN A 176 -4.40 -8.72 2.55
C GLN A 176 -3.19 -8.78 1.61
N CYS A 177 -2.26 -7.84 1.80
CA CYS A 177 -1.00 -7.76 1.09
C CYS A 177 -0.14 -9.00 1.35
N LEU A 178 0.03 -9.34 2.63
CA LEU A 178 0.79 -10.48 3.09
C LEU A 178 0.19 -11.80 2.63
N VAL A 179 -1.15 -11.94 2.61
CA VAL A 179 -1.81 -13.15 2.09
C VAL A 179 -1.44 -13.39 0.63
N TRP A 180 -1.46 -12.37 -0.22
CA TRP A 180 -1.11 -12.55 -1.64
C TRP A 180 0.36 -12.96 -1.81
N ILE A 181 1.26 -12.35 -1.03
CA ILE A 181 2.70 -12.70 -1.03
C ILE A 181 2.91 -14.13 -0.53
N ILE A 182 2.25 -14.52 0.55
CA ILE A 182 2.28 -15.87 1.12
C ILE A 182 1.84 -16.87 0.06
N LEU A 183 0.68 -16.66 -0.57
CA LEU A 183 0.14 -17.56 -1.61
C LEU A 183 1.06 -17.68 -2.83
N LYS A 184 1.62 -16.56 -3.31
CA LYS A 184 2.53 -16.58 -4.46
C LYS A 184 3.87 -17.24 -4.15
N THR A 185 4.37 -17.04 -2.93
CA THR A 185 5.60 -17.68 -2.48
C THR A 185 5.39 -19.17 -2.22
N GLU A 186 4.24 -19.54 -1.68
CA GLU A 186 3.81 -20.93 -1.50
C GLU A 186 3.70 -21.67 -2.84
N GLU A 187 3.08 -21.05 -3.85
CA GLU A 187 3.01 -21.61 -5.21
C GLU A 187 4.42 -21.92 -5.77
N LYS A 188 5.38 -21.01 -5.58
CA LYS A 188 6.78 -21.20 -6.01
C LYS A 188 7.47 -22.32 -5.21
N LEU A 189 7.27 -22.36 -3.90
CA LEU A 189 7.83 -23.42 -3.04
C LEU A 189 7.29 -24.79 -3.45
N LEU A 190 5.99 -24.89 -3.72
CA LEU A 190 5.34 -26.12 -4.18
C LEU A 190 5.78 -26.54 -5.58
N ALA A 191 6.08 -25.59 -6.48
CA ALA A 191 6.57 -25.90 -7.82
C ALA A 191 7.98 -26.51 -7.80
N VAL A 192 8.84 -26.10 -6.86
CA VAL A 192 10.21 -26.62 -6.72
C VAL A 192 10.26 -27.95 -5.95
N ALA A 193 9.24 -28.24 -5.12
CA ALA A 193 9.16 -29.47 -4.34
C ALA A 193 8.54 -30.67 -5.10
N ARG A 194 8.12 -30.48 -6.36
CA ARG A 194 7.61 -31.53 -7.26
C ARG A 194 8.72 -32.08 -8.15
#